data_AF-A0A1J9NZR5-F1
#
_entry.id   AF-A0A1J9NZR5-F1
#
_cell.length_a   1.000
_cell.length_b   1.000
_cell.length_c   1.000
_cell.angle_alpha   90.00
_cell.angle_beta   90.00
_cell.angle_gamma   90.00
#
_symmetry.space_group_name_H-M   'P 1'
#
loop_
_entity.id
_entity.type
_entity.pdbx_description
1 polymer ?
#
loop_
_entity_poly.entity_id
_entity_poly.type
_entity_poly.pdbx_seq_one_letter_code
_entity_poly.pdbx_strand_id
1 'polypeptide(L)'
;MADNSSPDYEALYRKAEAERRQVEEREAEEKVGTPSRSTKGSIPPSTGKYCPTSLRFWSSCPVQLQEIYDSVSPYLQPAGKDAPRPVSSLLVLEDLGRRYSSRKLQSERDLEHYERTAVEDYVRDIIDKLCEIPDARKRFRLGDGIMFENHENVLQTEESDVQLFDESSTKHPKPDSFCIHRINDSTNTLVTTVEYKPPPKLSVENLRAGLRPMKLWEEIVQSDTIPKSDEQRKDEKLKYNAEQLTCSVLVQEYHVMIQAGLEYSYITNGFAIVLLRVPYSEPSTLYCYLCEPNMDVISE
;
A
#
# COMPACT_ATOMS: atom_id res chain seq x y z
N MET A 1 -30.95 -5.63 7.93
CA MET A 1 -29.76 -6.51 7.96
C MET A 1 -29.09 -6.32 6.61
N ALA A 2 -28.10 -5.43 6.55
CA ALA A 2 -27.25 -5.31 5.37
C ALA A 2 -26.12 -6.31 5.58
N ASP A 3 -25.93 -7.20 4.62
CA ASP A 3 -24.88 -8.21 4.62
C ASP A 3 -23.53 -7.47 4.66
N ASN A 4 -22.85 -7.57 5.79
CA ASN A 4 -21.69 -6.76 6.15
C ASN A 4 -20.40 -7.58 5.95
N SER A 5 -20.41 -8.56 5.04
CA SER A 5 -19.22 -9.35 4.73
C SER A 5 -18.30 -8.49 3.86
N SER A 6 -17.07 -8.26 4.33
CA SER A 6 -16.02 -7.74 3.45
C SER A 6 -15.89 -8.69 2.25
N PRO A 7 -15.76 -8.20 1.00
CA PRO A 7 -15.59 -9.07 -0.15
C PRO A 7 -14.31 -9.90 -0.02
N ASP A 8 -14.38 -11.18 -0.38
CA ASP A 8 -13.24 -12.09 -0.38
C ASP A 8 -12.29 -11.74 -1.54
N TYR A 9 -11.27 -10.92 -1.22
CA TYR A 9 -10.25 -10.50 -2.19
C TYR A 9 -9.43 -11.66 -2.73
N GLU A 10 -9.17 -12.70 -1.94
CA GLU A 10 -8.45 -13.87 -2.43
C GLU A 10 -9.25 -14.59 -3.51
N ALA A 11 -10.55 -14.81 -3.28
CA ALA A 11 -11.43 -15.43 -4.26
C ALA A 11 -11.55 -14.57 -5.53
N LEU A 12 -11.69 -13.25 -5.38
CA LEU A 12 -11.74 -12.31 -6.51
C LEU A 12 -10.44 -12.32 -7.31
N TYR A 13 -9.28 -12.32 -6.64
CA TYR A 13 -7.97 -12.40 -7.28
C TYR A 13 -7.79 -13.73 -8.03
N ARG A 14 -8.06 -14.86 -7.38
CA ARG A 14 -7.92 -16.20 -7.98
C ARG A 14 -8.82 -16.35 -9.21
N LYS A 15 -10.02 -15.77 -9.17
CA LYS A 15 -10.92 -15.72 -10.33
C LYS A 15 -10.30 -14.92 -11.49
N ALA A 16 -9.82 -13.70 -11.22
CA ALA A 16 -9.17 -12.87 -12.24
C ALA A 16 -7.93 -13.56 -12.83
N GLU A 17 -7.14 -14.26 -12.00
CA GLU A 17 -5.98 -15.02 -12.45
C GLU A 17 -6.37 -16.21 -13.33
N ALA A 18 -7.42 -16.96 -12.97
CA ALA A 18 -7.93 -18.05 -13.77
C ALA A 18 -8.44 -17.58 -15.14
N GLU A 19 -9.16 -16.46 -15.18
CA GLU A 19 -9.63 -15.84 -16.41
C GLU A 19 -8.44 -15.42 -17.30
N ARG A 20 -7.41 -14.80 -16.73
CA ARG A 20 -6.17 -14.46 -17.46
C ARG A 20 -5.51 -15.70 -18.07
N ARG A 21 -5.32 -16.77 -17.27
CA ARG A 21 -4.70 -18.02 -17.75
C ARG A 21 -5.49 -18.65 -18.90
N GLN A 22 -6.83 -18.61 -18.84
CA GLN A 22 -7.69 -19.08 -19.94
C GLN A 22 -7.60 -18.22 -21.21
N VAL A 23 -7.35 -16.92 -21.08
CA VAL A 23 -7.11 -16.04 -22.23
C VAL A 23 -5.75 -16.35 -22.85
N GLU A 24 -4.70 -16.48 -22.03
CA GLU A 24 -3.36 -16.85 -22.49
C GLU A 24 -3.35 -18.22 -23.20
N GLU A 25 -4.06 -19.21 -22.65
CA GLU A 25 -4.19 -20.54 -23.26
C GLU A 25 -4.93 -20.48 -24.60
N ARG A 26 -6.06 -19.74 -24.67
CA ARG A 26 -6.79 -19.53 -25.92
C ARG A 26 -5.96 -18.79 -26.97
N GLU A 27 -5.22 -17.76 -26.59
CA GLU A 27 -4.31 -17.08 -27.50
C GLU A 27 -3.16 -18.00 -27.98
N ALA A 28 -2.65 -18.85 -27.10
CA ALA A 28 -1.62 -19.82 -27.47
C ALA A 28 -2.17 -20.90 -28.42
N GLU A 29 -3.39 -21.37 -28.21
CA GLU A 29 -4.09 -22.30 -29.10
C GLU A 29 -4.41 -21.66 -30.45
N GLU A 30 -4.87 -20.41 -30.47
CA GLU A 30 -5.15 -19.67 -31.71
C GLU A 30 -3.86 -19.39 -32.51
N LYS A 31 -2.72 -19.20 -31.82
CA LYS A 31 -1.40 -19.03 -32.45
C LYS A 31 -0.76 -20.35 -32.90
N VAL A 32 -1.33 -21.52 -32.56
CA VAL A 32 -0.80 -22.84 -32.92
C VAL A 32 -1.79 -23.62 -33.79
N GLY A 33 -1.53 -23.70 -35.11
CA GLY A 33 -2.24 -24.62 -36.00
C GLY A 33 -1.86 -26.09 -35.74
N THR A 34 -2.77 -26.86 -35.13
CA THR A 34 -2.92 -28.34 -34.95
C THR A 34 -1.68 -29.27 -34.79
N PRO A 35 -1.80 -30.35 -33.99
CA PRO A 35 -0.95 -30.55 -32.82
C PRO A 35 0.08 -31.69 -32.98
N SER A 36 1.18 -31.60 -32.24
CA SER A 36 1.93 -32.80 -31.87
C SER A 36 2.47 -32.68 -30.44
N ARG A 37 1.91 -33.53 -29.58
CA ARG A 37 2.43 -34.03 -28.30
C ARG A 37 3.28 -33.04 -27.50
N SER A 38 2.62 -32.28 -26.62
CA SER A 38 3.30 -31.76 -25.43
C SER A 38 2.48 -32.07 -24.20
N THR A 39 2.89 -33.11 -23.48
CA THR A 39 2.52 -33.32 -22.08
C THR A 39 3.22 -32.23 -21.25
N LYS A 40 2.57 -31.09 -21.07
CA LYS A 40 2.94 -30.20 -19.96
C LYS A 40 2.04 -30.56 -18.80
N GLY A 41 2.64 -31.23 -17.83
CA GLY A 41 2.01 -31.51 -16.55
C GLY A 41 1.46 -30.21 -15.96
N SER A 42 0.26 -30.30 -15.39
CA SER A 42 -0.32 -29.22 -14.60
C SER A 42 0.66 -28.88 -13.48
N ILE A 43 1.35 -27.76 -13.62
CA ILE A 43 2.14 -27.17 -12.54
C ILE A 43 1.09 -26.75 -11.50
N PRO A 44 1.09 -27.33 -10.29
CA PRO A 44 0.18 -26.86 -9.25
C PRO A 44 0.45 -25.36 -9.02
N PRO A 45 -0.56 -24.54 -8.68
CA PRO A 45 -0.33 -23.14 -8.40
C PRO A 45 0.74 -23.08 -7.30
N SER A 46 1.89 -22.47 -7.61
CA SER A 46 2.85 -22.15 -6.57
C SER A 46 2.12 -21.27 -5.56
N THR A 47 2.04 -21.71 -4.31
CA THR A 47 1.72 -20.89 -3.14
C THR A 47 2.79 -19.81 -3.03
N GLY A 48 2.69 -18.80 -3.88
CA GLY A 48 3.57 -17.65 -4.00
C GLY A 48 2.84 -16.37 -3.61
N LYS A 49 3.59 -15.27 -3.51
CA LYS A 49 3.03 -13.95 -3.24
C LYS A 49 2.06 -13.55 -4.35
N TYR A 50 0.90 -13.00 -3.98
CA TYR A 50 -0.03 -12.39 -4.93
C TYR A 50 0.65 -11.21 -5.64
N CYS A 51 0.49 -11.12 -6.95
CA CYS A 51 1.13 -10.10 -7.77
C CYS A 51 0.10 -9.45 -8.70
N PRO A 52 0.03 -8.10 -8.77
CA PRO A 52 -0.86 -7.44 -9.70
C PRO A 52 -0.37 -7.69 -11.13
N THR A 53 -1.31 -7.90 -12.04
CA THR A 53 -0.99 -8.03 -13.47
C THR A 53 -0.66 -6.68 -14.09
N SER A 54 -1.32 -5.62 -13.63
CA SER A 54 -1.18 -4.27 -14.15
C SER A 54 -0.99 -3.25 -13.03
N LEU A 55 -0.14 -2.26 -13.29
CA LEU A 55 0.00 -1.06 -12.50
C LEU A 55 -0.63 0.10 -13.29
N ARG A 56 -1.48 0.90 -12.67
CA ARG A 56 -2.13 2.06 -13.28
C ARG A 56 -2.10 3.27 -12.35
N PHE A 57 -2.14 4.47 -12.92
CA PHE A 57 -2.32 5.68 -12.11
C PHE A 57 -3.75 5.79 -11.60
N TRP A 58 -3.90 6.16 -10.33
CA TRP A 58 -5.17 6.51 -9.73
C TRP A 58 -5.49 7.99 -10.05
N SER A 59 -5.92 8.25 -11.28
CA SER A 59 -6.16 9.59 -11.79
C SER A 59 -7.22 10.39 -11.01
N SER A 60 -8.18 9.72 -10.39
CA SER A 60 -9.22 10.36 -9.57
C SER A 60 -8.80 10.62 -8.12
N CYS A 61 -7.60 10.19 -7.70
CA CYS A 61 -7.14 10.31 -6.32
C CYS A 61 -7.17 11.76 -5.80
N PRO A 62 -6.64 12.78 -6.51
CA PRO A 62 -6.65 14.16 -6.01
C PRO A 62 -8.05 14.69 -5.73
N VAL A 63 -9.00 14.41 -6.63
CA VAL A 63 -10.40 14.82 -6.48
C VAL A 63 -11.03 14.16 -5.26
N GLN A 64 -10.77 12.86 -5.05
CA GLN A 64 -11.30 12.13 -3.91
C GLN A 64 -10.69 12.59 -2.58
N LEU A 65 -9.39 12.90 -2.56
CA LEU A 65 -8.74 13.49 -1.39
C LEU A 65 -9.34 14.86 -1.05
N GLN A 66 -9.60 15.70 -2.06
CA GLN A 66 -10.25 16.99 -1.87
C GLN A 66 -11.68 16.84 -1.34
N GLU A 67 -12.46 15.92 -1.89
CA GLU A 67 -13.83 15.63 -1.42
C GLU A 67 -13.84 15.17 0.05
N ILE A 68 -12.88 14.34 0.46
CA ILE A 68 -12.70 13.94 1.86
C ILE A 68 -12.35 15.16 2.71
N TYR A 69 -11.36 15.96 2.29
CA TYR A 69 -10.96 17.17 3.01
C TYR A 69 -12.13 18.14 3.19
N ASP A 70 -12.86 18.46 2.13
CA ASP A 70 -14.01 19.37 2.15
C ASP A 70 -15.14 18.84 3.04
N SER A 71 -15.25 17.52 3.18
CA SER A 71 -16.24 16.90 4.06
C SER A 71 -15.83 16.91 5.54
N VAL A 72 -14.52 16.89 5.84
CA VAL A 72 -13.98 16.85 7.21
C VAL A 72 -13.75 18.25 7.77
N SER A 73 -13.25 19.17 6.95
CA SER A 73 -12.85 20.54 7.34
C SER A 73 -13.94 21.30 8.13
N PRO A 74 -15.23 21.26 7.76
CA PRO A 74 -16.29 21.94 8.52
C PRO A 74 -16.45 21.48 9.97
N TYR A 75 -16.07 20.23 10.29
CA TYR A 75 -16.12 19.70 11.65
C TYR A 75 -14.95 20.17 12.51
N LEU A 76 -13.78 20.38 11.88
CA LEU A 76 -12.56 20.83 12.57
C LEU A 76 -12.46 22.36 12.65
N GLN A 77 -13.14 23.07 11.74
CA GLN A 77 -13.18 24.53 11.69
C GLN A 77 -14.63 25.03 11.51
N PRO A 78 -15.51 24.81 12.51
CA PRO A 78 -16.88 25.30 12.44
C PRO A 78 -16.89 26.83 12.36
N ALA A 79 -17.80 27.39 11.57
CA ALA A 79 -17.96 28.84 11.43
C ALA A 79 -18.39 29.46 12.78
N GLY A 80 -17.46 30.09 13.49
CA GLY A 80 -17.70 30.72 14.80
C GLY A 80 -16.42 31.14 15.53
N LYS A 81 -16.54 32.01 16.54
CA LYS A 81 -15.38 32.56 17.29
C LYS A 81 -14.70 31.55 18.24
N ASP A 82 -15.40 30.46 18.60
CA ASP A 82 -14.94 29.46 19.58
C ASP A 82 -14.68 28.09 18.94
N ALA A 83 -14.26 28.06 17.67
CA ALA A 83 -13.88 26.82 17.00
C ALA A 83 -12.73 26.14 17.77
N PRO A 84 -12.90 24.89 18.26
CA PRO A 84 -11.79 24.12 18.79
C PRO A 84 -10.71 24.09 17.73
N ARG A 85 -9.45 24.37 18.11
CA ARG A 85 -8.29 24.10 17.25
C ARG A 85 -7.76 22.74 17.65
N PRO A 86 -8.16 21.65 16.98
CA PRO A 86 -7.64 20.31 17.27
C PRO A 86 -6.17 20.17 16.84
N VAL A 87 -5.62 21.14 16.10
CA VAL A 87 -4.25 21.12 15.59
C VAL A 87 -3.30 21.81 16.58
N SER A 88 -2.12 21.21 16.78
CA SER A 88 -1.02 21.81 17.54
C SER A 88 -0.74 23.25 17.10
N SER A 89 -0.32 24.08 18.06
CA SER A 89 0.06 25.46 17.74
C SER A 89 1.23 25.49 16.76
N LEU A 90 1.27 26.54 15.93
CA LEU A 90 2.35 26.72 14.94
C LEU A 90 3.74 26.64 15.60
N LEU A 91 3.89 27.22 16.79
CA LEU A 91 5.14 27.19 17.55
C LEU A 91 5.59 25.75 17.89
N VAL A 92 4.66 24.88 18.28
CA VAL A 92 4.94 23.46 18.56
C VAL A 92 5.36 22.73 17.28
N LEU A 93 4.65 22.99 16.18
CA LEU A 93 4.97 22.40 14.88
C LEU A 93 6.34 22.85 14.35
N GLU A 94 6.69 24.14 14.50
CA GLU A 94 8.00 24.68 14.12
C GLU A 94 9.14 24.08 14.96
N ASP A 95 8.94 23.94 16.27
CA ASP A 95 9.93 23.33 17.15
C ASP A 95 10.15 21.85 16.83
N LEU A 96 9.08 21.10 16.56
CA LEU A 96 9.17 19.71 16.09
C LEU A 96 9.86 19.66 14.73
N GLY A 97 9.50 20.54 13.79
CA GLY A 97 10.14 20.65 12.48
C GLY A 97 11.65 20.88 12.58
N ARG A 98 12.09 21.75 13.51
CA ARG A 98 13.52 21.95 13.81
C ARG A 98 14.18 20.68 14.34
N ARG A 99 13.53 19.98 15.26
CA ARG A 99 14.05 18.75 15.88
C ARG A 99 14.21 17.63 14.84
N TYR A 100 13.23 17.42 13.97
CA TYR A 100 13.27 16.35 12.96
C TYR A 100 14.13 16.69 11.75
N SER A 101 14.20 17.96 11.34
CA SER A 101 15.11 18.39 10.25
C SER A 101 16.58 18.06 10.50
N SER A 102 16.98 17.88 11.77
CA SER A 102 18.35 17.52 12.13
C SER A 102 18.67 16.03 12.00
N ARG A 103 17.66 15.16 11.88
CA ARG A 103 17.80 13.70 11.87
C ARG A 103 17.69 13.18 10.44
N LYS A 104 18.63 12.30 10.05
CA LYS A 104 18.57 11.62 8.76
C LYS A 104 17.74 10.33 8.91
N LEU A 105 16.75 10.15 8.04
CA LEU A 105 15.99 8.89 7.97
C LEU A 105 16.84 7.83 7.26
N GLN A 106 17.67 7.09 8.01
CA GLN A 106 18.62 6.13 7.44
C GLN A 106 18.20 4.67 7.62
N SER A 107 17.31 4.40 8.57
CA SER A 107 16.81 3.07 8.88
C SER A 107 15.27 3.03 8.97
N GLU A 108 14.70 1.83 8.92
CA GLU A 108 13.25 1.63 9.14
C GLU A 108 12.84 2.13 10.52
N ARG A 109 13.69 1.97 11.54
CA ARG A 109 13.43 2.48 12.90
C ARG A 109 13.41 4.02 12.97
N ASP A 110 14.28 4.69 12.22
CA ASP A 110 14.27 6.16 12.15
C ASP A 110 12.98 6.65 11.48
N LEU A 111 12.57 5.97 10.40
CA LEU A 111 11.34 6.28 9.68
C LEU A 111 10.11 6.00 10.56
N GLU A 112 10.01 4.84 11.20
CA GLU A 112 8.93 4.51 12.13
C GLU A 112 8.78 5.58 13.22
N HIS A 113 9.90 6.00 13.82
CA HIS A 113 9.85 7.04 14.84
C HIS A 113 9.36 8.39 14.29
N TYR A 114 9.78 8.75 13.08
CA TYR A 114 9.31 9.95 12.40
C TYR A 114 7.81 9.86 12.11
N GLU A 115 7.34 8.80 11.44
CA GLU A 115 5.93 8.60 11.10
C GLU A 115 5.06 8.65 12.35
N ARG A 116 5.44 7.92 13.41
CA ARG A 116 4.68 7.92 14.66
C ARG A 116 4.48 9.30 15.25
N THR A 117 5.57 10.07 15.35
CA THR A 117 5.56 11.33 16.11
C THR A 117 5.20 12.57 15.28
N ALA A 118 5.44 12.54 13.98
CA ALA A 118 5.18 13.66 13.08
C ALA A 118 3.90 13.50 12.26
N VAL A 119 3.37 12.28 12.13
CA VAL A 119 2.20 11.97 11.29
C VAL A 119 1.12 11.24 12.11
N GLU A 120 1.39 10.02 12.57
CA GLU A 120 0.37 9.14 13.18
C GLU A 120 -0.27 9.76 14.43
N ASP A 121 0.52 10.35 15.32
CA ASP A 121 0.04 11.01 16.54
C ASP A 121 -0.95 12.14 16.21
N TYR A 122 -0.68 12.92 15.17
CA TYR A 122 -1.55 14.00 14.72
C TYR A 122 -2.83 13.48 14.06
N VAL A 123 -2.71 12.43 13.25
CA VAL A 123 -3.87 11.78 12.64
C VAL A 123 -4.78 11.20 13.74
N ARG A 124 -4.20 10.57 14.76
CA ARG A 124 -4.95 10.07 15.93
C ARG A 124 -5.65 11.22 16.65
N ASP A 125 -4.96 12.31 16.97
CA ASP A 125 -5.56 13.46 17.65
C ASP A 125 -6.73 14.07 16.85
N ILE A 126 -6.60 14.17 15.53
CA ILE A 126 -7.69 14.62 14.64
C ILE A 126 -8.88 13.66 14.68
N ILE A 127 -8.62 12.35 14.59
CA ILE A 127 -9.68 11.33 14.60
C ILE A 127 -10.39 11.29 15.95
N ASP A 128 -9.66 11.38 17.06
CA ASP A 128 -10.24 11.43 18.41
C ASP A 128 -11.18 12.64 18.56
N LYS A 129 -10.78 13.80 18.02
CA LYS A 129 -11.63 15.00 17.99
C LYS A 129 -12.87 14.84 17.12
N LEU A 130 -12.76 14.14 16.00
CA LEU A 130 -13.93 13.81 15.18
C LEU A 130 -14.85 12.78 15.86
N CYS A 131 -14.30 11.85 16.64
CA CYS A 131 -15.07 10.88 17.43
C CYS A 131 -15.89 11.55 18.54
N GLU A 132 -15.43 12.67 19.10
CA GLU A 132 -16.18 13.49 20.06
C GLU A 132 -17.43 14.15 19.44
N ILE A 133 -17.51 14.27 18.10
CA ILE A 133 -18.63 14.91 17.38
C ILE A 133 -19.58 13.81 16.85
N PRO A 134 -20.80 13.65 17.38
CA PRO A 134 -21.69 12.54 17.01
C PRO A 134 -22.00 12.46 15.51
N ASP A 135 -22.21 13.61 14.86
CA ASP A 135 -22.50 13.67 13.43
C ASP A 135 -21.29 13.25 12.58
N ALA A 136 -20.07 13.67 12.94
CA ALA A 136 -18.85 13.28 12.24
C ALA A 136 -18.55 11.79 12.46
N ARG A 137 -18.58 11.34 13.73
CA ARG A 137 -18.40 9.94 14.10
C ARG A 137 -19.32 9.00 13.32
N LYS A 138 -20.61 9.37 13.19
CA LYS A 138 -21.59 8.61 12.40
C LYS A 138 -21.34 8.70 10.91
N ARG A 139 -21.07 9.89 10.37
CA ARG A 139 -20.84 10.12 8.93
C ARG A 139 -19.65 9.32 8.41
N PHE A 140 -18.54 9.33 9.13
CA PHE A 140 -17.29 8.69 8.73
C PHE A 140 -17.08 7.28 9.31
N ARG A 141 -18.04 6.78 10.11
CA ARG A 141 -18.00 5.44 10.72
C ARG A 141 -16.72 5.19 11.52
N LEU A 142 -16.33 6.17 12.34
CA LEU A 142 -15.03 6.22 13.03
C LEU A 142 -14.90 5.24 14.21
N GLY A 143 -15.99 4.60 14.66
CA GLY A 143 -15.93 3.77 15.85
C GLY A 143 -15.53 4.61 17.07
N ASP A 144 -14.66 4.10 17.93
CA ASP A 144 -14.10 4.79 19.10
C ASP A 144 -12.73 5.43 18.82
N GLY A 145 -12.29 5.45 17.56
CA GLY A 145 -11.01 6.00 17.14
C GLY A 145 -10.18 5.01 16.32
N ILE A 146 -8.89 5.30 16.20
CA ILE A 146 -7.93 4.46 15.47
C ILE A 146 -6.71 4.13 16.32
N MET A 147 -6.07 3.01 15.99
CA MET A 147 -4.84 2.54 16.61
C MET A 147 -3.83 2.13 15.54
N PHE A 148 -2.60 2.58 15.71
CA PHE A 148 -1.46 2.19 14.88
C PHE A 148 -0.69 1.08 15.59
N GLU A 149 -0.47 -0.05 14.91
CA GLU A 149 0.26 -1.19 15.44
C GLU A 149 1.32 -1.67 14.44
N ASN A 150 2.51 -1.99 14.96
CA ASN A 150 3.52 -2.70 14.20
C ASN A 150 3.33 -4.21 14.47
N HIS A 151 2.82 -4.96 13.50
CA HIS A 151 2.63 -6.41 13.67
C HIS A 151 3.52 -7.17 12.69
N GLU A 152 4.52 -7.87 13.23
CA GLU A 152 5.33 -8.84 12.48
C GLU A 152 4.56 -10.12 12.05
N ASN A 153 3.27 -10.28 12.39
CA ASN A 153 2.62 -11.62 12.40
C ASN A 153 1.15 -11.75 11.92
N VAL A 154 0.53 -10.77 11.25
CA VAL A 154 -0.93 -10.88 10.93
C VAL A 154 -1.28 -11.96 9.91
N LEU A 155 -0.34 -12.46 9.11
CA LEU A 155 -0.63 -13.38 7.99
C LEU A 155 -0.32 -14.86 8.31
N GLN A 156 -0.74 -15.34 9.48
CA GLN A 156 -0.95 -16.78 9.71
C GLN A 156 -2.44 -17.04 9.87
N THR A 157 -3.10 -17.34 8.75
CA THR A 157 -4.36 -18.08 8.78
C THR A 157 -4.04 -19.48 9.31
N GLU A 158 -4.75 -19.90 10.35
CA GLU A 158 -4.71 -21.26 10.87
C GLU A 158 -5.16 -22.25 9.79
N GLU A 159 -4.21 -22.77 9.00
CA GLU A 159 -4.40 -24.01 8.27
C GLU A 159 -3.32 -25.01 8.67
N SER A 160 -3.80 -26.04 9.38
CA SER A 160 -3.14 -27.30 9.75
C SER A 160 -2.16 -27.28 10.94
N ASP A 161 -2.74 -27.46 12.13
CA ASP A 161 -2.08 -28.21 13.22
C ASP A 161 -1.83 -29.66 12.76
N VAL A 162 -0.72 -29.86 12.04
CA VAL A 162 0.02 -31.12 12.11
C VAL A 162 1.50 -30.77 12.18
N GLN A 163 2.00 -30.75 13.40
CA GLN A 163 3.42 -30.60 13.72
C GLN A 163 4.23 -31.69 13.00
N LEU A 164 5.03 -31.27 12.02
CA LEU A 164 6.33 -31.89 11.76
C LEU A 164 7.36 -30.77 11.87
N PHE A 165 8.05 -30.75 13.01
CA PHE A 165 9.25 -29.96 13.22
C PHE A 165 10.28 -30.35 12.15
N ASP A 166 10.45 -29.50 11.13
CA ASP A 166 11.65 -29.49 10.31
C ASP A 166 12.46 -28.24 10.67
N GLU A 167 13.53 -28.47 11.44
CA GLU A 167 14.52 -27.46 11.88
C GLU A 167 15.38 -26.92 10.72
N SER A 168 14.88 -26.87 9.50
CA SER A 168 15.63 -26.37 8.33
C SER A 168 14.92 -25.28 7.51
N SER A 169 13.76 -24.75 7.96
CA SER A 169 13.14 -23.62 7.27
C SER A 169 13.96 -22.34 7.46
N THR A 170 14.67 -21.96 6.40
CA THR A 170 15.29 -20.64 6.25
C THR A 170 14.28 -19.56 6.61
N LYS A 171 14.55 -18.83 7.70
CA LYS A 171 13.82 -17.63 8.11
C LYS A 171 13.76 -16.64 6.95
N HIS A 172 12.69 -16.67 6.17
CA HIS A 172 12.36 -15.59 5.26
C HIS A 172 12.03 -14.36 6.12
N PRO A 173 12.69 -13.20 5.91
CA PRO A 173 12.32 -11.98 6.61
C PRO A 173 10.86 -11.65 6.28
N LYS A 174 10.00 -11.66 7.30
CA LYS A 174 8.61 -11.22 7.16
C LYS A 174 8.60 -9.70 6.97
N PRO A 175 7.75 -9.16 6.08
CA PRO A 175 7.58 -7.71 5.92
C PRO A 175 7.20 -7.02 7.24
N ASP A 176 7.80 -5.87 7.52
CA ASP A 176 7.35 -4.94 8.56
C ASP A 176 6.11 -4.19 8.02
N SER A 177 4.95 -4.85 7.99
CA SER A 177 3.69 -4.19 7.61
C SER A 177 3.07 -3.52 8.84
N PHE A 178 2.97 -2.20 8.80
CA PHE A 178 2.32 -1.41 9.85
C PHE A 178 0.81 -1.41 9.59
N CYS A 179 0.02 -1.57 10.64
CA CYS A 179 -1.42 -1.75 10.55
C CYS A 179 -2.14 -0.58 11.22
N ILE A 180 -3.22 -0.13 10.59
CA ILE A 180 -4.15 0.83 11.20
C ILE A 180 -5.46 0.10 11.47
N HIS A 181 -5.83 0.06 12.75
CA HIS A 181 -7.08 -0.54 13.21
C HIS A 181 -8.08 0.54 13.58
N ARG A 182 -9.35 0.34 13.27
CA ARG A 182 -10.47 1.05 13.89
C ARG A 182 -10.83 0.36 15.19
N ILE A 183 -10.88 1.12 16.26
CA ILE A 183 -11.31 0.66 17.59
C ILE A 183 -12.84 0.67 17.63
N ASN A 184 -13.44 -0.41 18.11
CA ASN A 184 -14.85 -0.46 18.47
C ASN A 184 -14.99 -1.16 19.83
N ASP A 185 -16.09 -0.90 20.55
CA ASP A 185 -16.42 -1.43 21.89
C ASP A 185 -16.00 -2.90 22.19
N SER A 186 -16.03 -3.80 21.20
CA SER A 186 -15.72 -5.22 21.40
C SER A 186 -14.53 -5.75 20.59
N THR A 187 -14.13 -5.10 19.50
CA THR A 187 -13.15 -5.64 18.53
C THR A 187 -12.48 -4.54 17.72
N ASN A 188 -11.17 -4.68 17.51
CA ASN A 188 -10.40 -3.86 16.57
C ASN A 188 -10.54 -4.41 15.16
N THR A 189 -10.90 -3.57 14.19
CA THR A 189 -11.03 -3.95 12.77
C THR A 189 -9.85 -3.38 11.99
N LEU A 190 -9.11 -4.19 11.25
CA LEU A 190 -8.06 -3.70 10.35
C LEU A 190 -8.69 -2.84 9.25
N VAL A 191 -8.20 -1.62 9.08
CA VAL A 191 -8.72 -0.64 8.10
C VAL A 191 -7.78 -0.51 6.91
N THR A 192 -6.48 -0.52 7.17
CA THR A 192 -5.44 -0.42 6.12
C THR A 192 -4.11 -0.91 6.67
N THR A 193 -3.23 -1.27 5.77
CA THR A 193 -1.81 -1.53 6.03
C THR A 193 -0.94 -0.43 5.44
N VAL A 194 0.32 -0.41 5.86
CA VAL A 194 1.31 0.59 5.47
C VAL A 194 2.69 -0.06 5.42
N GLU A 195 3.45 0.21 4.37
CA GLU A 195 4.85 -0.22 4.25
C GLU A 195 5.79 0.98 4.41
N TYR A 196 6.67 0.89 5.40
CA TYR A 196 7.72 1.89 5.64
C TYR A 196 9.00 1.49 4.94
N LYS A 197 9.42 2.30 3.96
CA LYS A 197 10.69 2.09 3.26
C LYS A 197 11.59 3.32 3.29
N PRO A 198 12.64 3.33 4.13
CA PRO A 198 13.44 4.53 4.35
C PRO A 198 14.16 4.96 3.06
N PRO A 199 14.51 6.24 2.93
CA PRO A 199 15.08 6.82 1.72
C PRO A 199 16.29 6.09 1.13
N PRO A 200 17.25 5.54 1.91
CA PRO A 200 18.35 4.76 1.35
C PRO A 200 17.91 3.46 0.67
N LYS A 201 16.77 2.90 1.08
CA LYS A 201 16.16 1.69 0.48
C LYS A 201 15.18 2.05 -0.64
N LEU A 202 14.49 3.19 -0.56
CA LEU A 202 13.54 3.66 -1.57
C LEU A 202 13.50 5.21 -1.59
N SER A 203 14.27 5.81 -2.49
CA SER A 203 14.33 7.27 -2.61
C SER A 203 13.15 7.83 -3.41
N VAL A 204 12.92 9.13 -3.30
CA VAL A 204 11.90 9.84 -4.10
C VAL A 204 12.21 9.75 -5.60
N GLU A 205 13.49 9.77 -5.99
CA GLU A 205 13.91 9.61 -7.37
C GLU A 205 13.60 8.21 -7.90
N ASN A 206 13.78 7.17 -7.08
CA ASN A 206 13.38 5.81 -7.45
C ASN A 206 11.87 5.73 -7.65
N LEU A 207 11.07 6.35 -6.77
CA LEU A 207 9.61 6.41 -6.91
C LEU A 207 9.20 7.13 -8.20
N ARG A 208 9.73 8.31 -8.47
CA ARG A 208 9.44 9.08 -9.70
C ARG A 208 9.82 8.34 -10.97
N ALA A 209 10.95 7.63 -10.97
CA ALA A 209 11.44 6.88 -12.12
C ALA A 209 10.72 5.53 -12.30
N GLY A 210 10.34 4.87 -11.20
CA GLY A 210 9.77 3.53 -11.18
C GLY A 210 8.25 3.48 -11.28
N LEU A 211 7.54 4.49 -10.78
CA LEU A 211 6.08 4.55 -10.85
C LEU A 211 5.62 4.98 -12.25
N ARG A 212 5.19 4.00 -13.05
CA ARG A 212 4.53 4.23 -14.33
C ARG A 212 3.46 3.18 -14.61
N PRO A 213 2.48 3.47 -15.49
CA PRO A 213 1.56 2.45 -15.97
C PRO A 213 2.36 1.37 -16.72
N MET A 214 2.10 0.12 -16.39
CA MET A 214 2.79 -1.03 -16.98
C MET A 214 2.00 -2.32 -16.80
N LYS A 215 2.28 -3.29 -17.66
CA LYS A 215 1.91 -4.68 -17.42
C LYS A 215 2.93 -5.32 -16.49
N LEU A 216 2.79 -5.04 -15.18
CA LEU A 216 3.79 -5.37 -14.17
C LEU A 216 4.24 -6.84 -14.22
N TRP A 217 3.31 -7.78 -14.39
CA TRP A 217 3.65 -9.20 -14.47
C TRP A 217 4.54 -9.52 -15.68
N GLU A 218 4.21 -9.02 -16.87
CA GLU A 218 4.98 -9.27 -18.10
C GLU A 218 6.32 -8.52 -18.09
N GLU A 219 6.30 -7.24 -17.72
CA GLU A 219 7.45 -6.33 -17.86
C GLU A 219 8.49 -6.47 -16.74
N ILE A 220 8.07 -6.84 -15.54
CA ILE A 220 8.94 -6.88 -14.35
C ILE A 220 9.15 -8.30 -13.85
N VAL A 221 8.07 -9.09 -13.71
CA VAL A 221 8.15 -10.41 -13.05
C VAL A 221 8.61 -11.49 -14.02
N GLN A 222 8.12 -11.50 -15.25
CA GLN A 222 8.49 -12.47 -16.28
C GLN A 222 9.72 -12.06 -17.10
N SER A 223 10.23 -10.84 -16.93
CA SER A 223 11.35 -10.36 -17.73
C SER A 223 12.67 -10.97 -17.28
N ASP A 224 13.25 -11.83 -18.13
CA ASP A 224 14.59 -12.38 -17.95
C ASP A 224 15.70 -11.45 -18.49
N THR A 225 15.33 -10.26 -18.98
CA THR A 225 16.25 -9.37 -19.70
C THR A 225 16.75 -8.24 -18.82
N ILE A 226 17.99 -8.36 -18.33
CA ILE A 226 18.67 -7.29 -17.60
C ILE A 226 19.42 -6.39 -18.60
N PRO A 227 19.17 -5.07 -18.62
CA PRO A 227 19.94 -4.14 -19.43
C PRO A 227 21.44 -4.23 -19.12
N LYS A 228 22.28 -4.40 -20.14
CA LYS A 228 23.74 -4.46 -19.98
C LYS A 228 24.27 -3.09 -19.56
N SER A 229 25.22 -3.09 -18.61
CA SER A 229 25.90 -1.86 -18.18
C SER A 229 27.09 -1.54 -19.07
N ASP A 230 26.83 -0.73 -20.08
CA ASP A 230 27.87 0.00 -20.81
C ASP A 230 27.60 1.51 -20.60
N GLU A 231 28.62 2.38 -20.68
CA GLU A 231 28.49 3.83 -20.38
C GLU A 231 27.34 4.52 -21.13
N GLN A 232 27.02 4.06 -22.35
CA GLN A 232 25.91 4.57 -23.16
C GLN A 232 24.50 4.23 -22.64
N ARG A 233 24.36 3.19 -21.79
CA ARG A 233 23.07 2.66 -21.28
C ARG A 233 22.92 2.78 -19.78
N LYS A 234 23.73 3.62 -19.16
CA LYS A 234 23.72 3.83 -17.70
C LYS A 234 22.36 4.31 -17.22
N ASP A 235 21.74 5.26 -17.94
CA ASP A 235 20.44 5.83 -17.59
C ASP A 235 19.31 4.80 -17.73
N GLU A 236 19.35 3.96 -18.78
CA GLU A 236 18.40 2.84 -18.96
C GLU A 236 18.49 1.83 -17.83
N LYS A 237 19.71 1.50 -17.39
CA LYS A 237 19.94 0.59 -16.27
C LYS A 237 19.46 1.18 -14.94
N LEU A 238 19.70 2.47 -14.71
CA LEU A 238 19.21 3.16 -13.52
C LEU A 238 17.68 3.17 -13.48
N LYS A 239 17.02 3.45 -14.60
CA LYS A 239 15.56 3.39 -14.72
C LYS A 239 15.03 1.97 -14.46
N TYR A 240 15.64 0.96 -15.08
CA TYR A 240 15.29 -0.44 -14.84
C TYR A 240 15.42 -0.83 -13.36
N ASN A 241 16.51 -0.42 -12.70
CA ASN A 241 16.69 -0.68 -11.28
C ASN A 241 15.64 0.02 -10.41
N ALA A 242 15.28 1.27 -10.75
CA ALA A 242 14.23 2.01 -10.05
C ALA A 242 12.84 1.36 -10.23
N GLU A 243 12.53 0.88 -11.44
CA GLU A 243 11.29 0.13 -11.74
C GLU A 243 11.25 -1.18 -10.95
N GLN A 244 12.32 -1.98 -10.99
CA GLN A 244 12.41 -3.23 -10.24
C GLN A 244 12.27 -3.03 -8.73
N LEU A 245 12.97 -2.05 -8.18
CA LEU A 245 12.91 -1.73 -6.75
C LEU A 245 11.51 -1.26 -6.33
N THR A 246 10.93 -0.31 -7.07
CA THR A 246 9.59 0.23 -6.78
C THR A 246 8.53 -0.85 -6.90
N CYS A 247 8.56 -1.64 -7.97
CA CYS A 247 7.59 -2.72 -8.18
C CYS A 247 7.72 -3.82 -7.14
N SER A 248 8.93 -4.15 -6.69
CA SER A 248 9.13 -5.12 -5.61
C SER A 248 8.40 -4.72 -4.32
N VAL A 249 8.51 -3.44 -3.92
CA VAL A 249 7.80 -2.91 -2.75
C VAL A 249 6.28 -2.88 -2.97
N LEU A 250 5.82 -2.47 -4.17
CA LEU A 250 4.39 -2.49 -4.52
C LEU A 250 3.79 -3.91 -4.49
N VAL A 251 4.50 -4.91 -5.01
CA VAL A 251 4.06 -6.31 -5.00
C VAL A 251 3.97 -6.85 -3.58
N GLN A 252 4.91 -6.47 -2.72
CA GLN A 252 4.89 -6.84 -1.31
C GLN A 252 3.64 -6.27 -0.61
N GLU A 253 3.38 -4.98 -0.76
CA GLU A 253 2.20 -4.37 -0.13
C GLU A 253 0.89 -4.87 -0.74
N TYR A 254 0.83 -5.03 -2.06
CA TYR A 254 -0.32 -5.61 -2.74
C TYR A 254 -0.64 -7.03 -2.22
N HIS A 255 0.36 -7.85 -1.97
CA HIS A 255 0.15 -9.18 -1.40
C HIS A 255 -0.56 -9.12 -0.05
N VAL A 256 -0.13 -8.20 0.82
CA VAL A 256 -0.77 -7.96 2.12
C VAL A 256 -2.20 -7.46 1.93
N MET A 257 -2.42 -6.51 1.01
CA MET A 257 -3.78 -6.00 0.70
C MET A 257 -4.74 -7.11 0.29
N ILE A 258 -4.31 -8.04 -0.58
CA ILE A 258 -5.16 -9.16 -1.03
C ILE A 258 -5.44 -10.13 0.13
N GLN A 259 -4.44 -10.49 0.93
CA GLN A 259 -4.64 -11.43 2.05
C GLN A 259 -5.50 -10.84 3.17
N ALA A 260 -5.33 -9.55 3.45
CA ALA A 260 -6.08 -8.85 4.49
C ALA A 260 -7.46 -8.36 4.01
N GLY A 261 -7.76 -8.46 2.72
CA GLY A 261 -9.01 -8.02 2.13
C GLY A 261 -9.19 -6.50 2.12
N LEU A 262 -8.13 -5.77 1.78
CA LEU A 262 -8.06 -4.31 1.85
C LEU A 262 -8.11 -3.65 0.47
N GLU A 263 -9.03 -2.69 0.30
CA GLU A 263 -9.09 -1.87 -0.91
C GLU A 263 -7.99 -0.81 -0.97
N TYR A 264 -7.57 -0.28 0.18
CA TYR A 264 -6.65 0.85 0.28
C TYR A 264 -5.43 0.49 1.12
N SER A 265 -4.28 1.06 0.75
CA SER A 265 -3.01 1.01 1.48
C SER A 265 -2.14 2.20 1.08
N TYR A 266 -0.98 2.38 1.72
CA TYR A 266 0.06 3.25 1.21
C TYR A 266 1.48 2.78 1.55
N ILE A 267 2.45 3.28 0.78
CA ILE A 267 3.88 3.15 1.07
C ILE A 267 4.42 4.54 1.39
N THR A 268 5.34 4.66 2.34
CA THR A 268 6.04 5.93 2.57
C THR A 268 7.52 5.75 2.85
N ASN A 269 8.29 6.78 2.47
CA ASN A 269 9.69 6.93 2.84
C ASN A 269 9.95 8.16 3.74
N GLY A 270 8.89 8.78 4.27
CA GLY A 270 8.93 10.01 5.07
C GLY A 270 9.03 11.30 4.27
N PHE A 271 9.30 11.23 2.96
CA PHE A 271 9.34 12.39 2.06
C PHE A 271 8.27 12.34 0.97
N ALA A 272 7.83 11.14 0.60
CA ALA A 272 6.77 10.89 -0.36
C ALA A 272 5.85 9.78 0.16
N ILE A 273 4.60 9.82 -0.29
CA ILE A 273 3.58 8.83 0.01
C ILE A 273 3.08 8.27 -1.32
N VAL A 274 3.03 6.95 -1.45
CA VAL A 274 2.38 6.29 -2.59
C VAL A 274 1.06 5.72 -2.10
N LEU A 275 -0.05 6.38 -2.44
CA LEU A 275 -1.38 5.90 -2.13
C LEU A 275 -1.75 4.77 -3.09
N LEU A 276 -2.27 3.68 -2.53
CA LEU A 276 -2.57 2.45 -3.24
C LEU A 276 -4.06 2.15 -3.18
N ARG A 277 -4.59 1.61 -4.27
CA ARG A 277 -5.96 1.12 -4.35
C ARG A 277 -6.08 -0.14 -5.20
N VAL A 278 -6.83 -1.11 -4.70
CA VAL A 278 -7.23 -2.33 -5.43
C VAL A 278 -8.75 -2.41 -5.48
N PRO A 279 -9.41 -1.87 -6.52
CA PRO A 279 -10.85 -1.92 -6.64
C PRO A 279 -11.36 -3.36 -6.70
N TYR A 280 -12.44 -3.66 -5.96
CA TYR A 280 -13.07 -4.99 -5.97
C TYR A 280 -13.45 -5.50 -7.37
N SER A 281 -13.78 -4.59 -8.29
CA SER A 281 -14.14 -4.93 -9.67
C SER A 281 -12.94 -5.29 -10.56
N GLU A 282 -11.72 -4.92 -10.17
CA GLU A 282 -10.50 -5.16 -10.95
C GLU A 282 -9.33 -5.54 -10.00
N PRO A 283 -9.44 -6.65 -9.25
CA PRO A 283 -8.49 -7.00 -8.19
C PRO A 283 -7.07 -7.23 -8.74
N SER A 284 -6.92 -7.59 -10.01
CA SER A 284 -5.63 -7.82 -10.68
C SER A 284 -4.86 -6.53 -11.02
N THR A 285 -5.46 -5.36 -10.81
CA THR A 285 -4.82 -4.07 -11.09
C THR A 285 -4.55 -3.33 -9.78
N LEU A 286 -3.31 -2.90 -9.61
CA LEU A 286 -2.93 -1.97 -8.56
C LEU A 286 -2.98 -0.54 -9.10
N TYR A 287 -3.76 0.31 -8.47
CA TYR A 287 -3.81 1.74 -8.75
C TYR A 287 -2.90 2.48 -7.77
N CYS A 288 -2.04 3.37 -8.29
CA CYS A 288 -1.10 4.15 -7.49
C CYS A 288 -1.21 5.65 -7.73
N TYR A 289 -0.96 6.44 -6.68
CA TYR A 289 -0.83 7.89 -6.75
C TYR A 289 0.34 8.34 -5.88
N LEU A 290 1.28 9.11 -6.44
CA LEU A 290 2.44 9.64 -5.73
C LEU A 290 2.12 11.04 -5.18
N CYS A 291 2.20 11.19 -3.86
CA CYS A 291 2.19 12.46 -3.16
C CYS A 291 3.62 12.82 -2.75
N GLU A 292 3.99 14.08 -2.94
CA GLU A 292 5.26 14.64 -2.50
C GLU A 292 4.98 15.91 -1.71
N PRO A 293 4.69 15.83 -0.39
CA PRO A 293 4.21 16.97 0.39
C PRO A 293 5.06 18.25 0.24
N ASN A 294 6.39 18.12 0.16
CA ASN A 294 7.30 19.25 -0.02
C ASN A 294 7.18 19.95 -1.40
N MET A 295 6.61 19.29 -2.40
CA MET A 295 6.34 19.82 -3.73
C MET A 295 4.86 20.20 -3.90
N ASP A 296 3.96 19.47 -3.25
CA ASP A 296 2.51 19.63 -3.36
C ASP A 296 1.99 20.83 -2.55
N VAL A 297 2.67 21.18 -1.45
CA VAL A 297 2.39 22.42 -0.72
C VAL A 297 3.01 23.58 -1.51
N ILE A 298 2.20 24.27 -2.30
CA ILE A 298 2.57 25.57 -2.85
C ILE A 298 2.84 26.48 -1.64
N SER A 299 4.09 26.95 -1.50
CA SER A 299 4.41 27.98 -0.53
C SER A 299 3.64 29.24 -0.92
N GLU A 300 2.57 29.55 -0.18
CA GLU A 300 1.92 30.87 -0.23
C GLU A 300 2.81 31.94 0.40
#